data_AF-A0A9P1BE06-F1
#
_entry.id   AF-A0A9P1BE06-F1
#
_cell.length_a   1.000
_cell.length_b   1.000
_cell.length_c   1.000
_cell.angle_alpha   90.00
_cell.angle_beta   90.00
_cell.angle_gamma   90.00
#
_symmetry.space_group_name_H-M   'P 1'
#
loop_
_entity.id
_entity.type
_entity.pdbx_description
1 polymer ?
#
loop_
_entity_poly.entity_id
_entity_poly.type
_entity_poly.pdbx_seq_one_letter_code
_entity_poly.pdbx_strand_id
1 'polypeptide(L)'
;MRGLGFIFAISFSYLATLSPGSLCAQVLRDATIPVQSPLFESTSPDRLRLTPIQFRSIPKSNVAPPPMRISPLPINPLPQQYLNVEPLRIQPLSRDPLPRDYLQIPRLNSRPLQLDAMVIPPLVQEPLSISQFNFNSSILGYSSRLRQAYDSPPAQQRVSPQASGGTYTAPGARNNVPRQPGERRARQPLGWGRRNPSAIHRFVPLTRPCSPAKGAAKTMKFASIGPISVYLPEKVETNDQLRREFPKWNMDLIYEKTGIRKRHIASEDECASDLGVAACERLFQEHQIDRDSIDFLLLCTQTPDYPLPTTACLMQDRLGLPTSIGALDFNLGCSGFVYGLSMADGLIRSGAAERVLLVTAETYSKYISPEDRSLRPIFGDGAAATLIEAGTTPTLDGFSFGTDGRGADALMVTNGGARPPQHALRPRKRKRWESDLYMDGPDLVHFTLERIPPMVEDVLKRSGLDSDAIDMYLMHQATHVVLDHLRDRLKVDALQLPTVLEEVGNTVSSTIPIAMHELRNSGRLRLCMD
;
A
#
# COMPACT_ATOMS: atom_id res chain seq x y z
N MET A 1 26.46 3.53 37.14
CA MET A 1 25.14 2.85 37.15
C MET A 1 24.09 3.88 36.77
N ARG A 2 23.12 3.53 35.90
CA ARG A 2 22.05 4.39 35.39
C ARG A 2 22.58 5.57 34.54
N GLY A 3 22.02 5.89 33.38
CA GLY A 3 20.93 5.24 32.64
C GLY A 3 20.37 6.23 31.63
N LEU A 4 20.98 6.30 30.44
CA LEU A 4 20.67 7.28 29.40
C LEU A 4 19.64 6.73 28.41
N GLY A 5 18.80 7.62 27.90
CA GLY A 5 18.01 7.47 26.68
C GLY A 5 18.04 8.81 25.95
N PHE A 6 18.16 8.79 24.63
CA PHE A 6 18.37 10.01 23.83
C PHE A 6 17.12 10.42 23.06
N ILE A 7 16.96 11.73 22.91
CA ILE A 7 16.05 12.42 22.00
C ILE A 7 16.89 13.57 21.40
N PHE A 8 16.77 13.82 20.10
CA PHE A 8 17.46 14.93 19.42
C PHE A 8 16.75 16.27 19.74
N ALA A 9 17.40 17.40 20.03
CA ALA A 9 18.81 17.71 20.33
C ALA A 9 18.83 19.11 21.05
N ILE A 10 19.86 19.94 21.25
CA ILE A 10 21.29 20.01 20.85
C ILE A 10 22.06 20.81 21.95
N SER A 11 23.40 20.87 21.84
CA SER A 11 24.28 22.02 22.23
C SER A 11 24.89 22.13 23.65
N PHE A 12 26.23 22.24 23.69
CA PHE A 12 26.95 23.34 24.36
C PHE A 12 28.38 23.49 23.77
N SER A 13 29.01 24.67 23.88
CA SER A 13 30.26 25.03 23.16
C SER A 13 31.45 25.34 24.09
N TYR A 14 32.69 25.35 23.58
CA TYR A 14 33.67 26.45 23.77
C TYR A 14 34.89 26.40 22.81
N LEU A 15 35.66 27.51 22.73
CA LEU A 15 36.62 27.86 21.66
C LEU A 15 38.02 27.21 21.69
N ALA A 16 38.68 27.13 20.51
CA ALA A 16 40.05 27.63 20.27
C ALA A 16 40.33 27.92 18.77
N THR A 17 41.27 28.83 18.46
CA THR A 17 41.51 29.48 17.14
C THR A 17 42.69 28.90 16.32
N LEU A 18 42.65 29.00 14.98
CA LEU A 18 43.65 29.65 14.06
C LEU A 18 43.50 29.25 12.56
N SER A 19 44.25 29.92 11.66
CA SER A 19 44.22 29.80 10.17
C SER A 19 45.57 30.30 9.58
N PRO A 20 45.83 30.42 8.24
CA PRO A 20 45.24 29.83 7.00
C PRO A 20 46.27 29.32 5.92
N GLY A 21 45.80 28.76 4.79
CA GLY A 21 46.50 28.68 3.46
C GLY A 21 47.15 27.33 3.05
N SER A 22 47.57 27.06 1.80
CA SER A 22 47.30 27.67 0.46
C SER A 22 47.89 26.82 -0.71
N LEU A 23 47.44 27.02 -1.98
CA LEU A 23 48.00 26.48 -3.26
C LEU A 23 47.99 24.92 -3.48
N CYS A 24 48.26 24.32 -4.67
CA CYS A 24 47.86 24.61 -6.08
C CYS A 24 48.15 23.41 -7.06
N ALA A 25 47.36 23.29 -8.14
CA ALA A 25 47.64 22.75 -9.50
C ALA A 25 48.41 21.40 -9.83
N GLN A 26 47.69 20.50 -10.52
CA GLN A 26 47.97 19.92 -11.88
C GLN A 26 49.04 18.81 -12.23
N VAL A 27 48.53 17.72 -12.87
CA VAL A 27 48.89 17.17 -14.24
C VAL A 27 49.94 16.04 -14.48
N LEU A 28 49.43 14.86 -14.95
CA LEU A 28 49.98 13.82 -15.89
C LEU A 28 51.33 13.09 -15.53
N ARG A 29 51.77 11.96 -16.14
CA ARG A 29 51.32 11.17 -17.33
C ARG A 29 51.66 9.65 -17.26
N ASP A 30 51.03 8.88 -18.15
CA ASP A 30 51.10 7.45 -18.53
C ASP A 30 52.46 6.69 -18.55
N ALA A 31 52.38 5.36 -18.39
CA ALA A 31 53.26 4.35 -19.03
C ALA A 31 52.56 2.97 -19.14
N THR A 32 52.91 2.13 -20.11
CA THR A 32 52.25 0.82 -20.39
C THR A 32 53.23 -0.37 -20.53
N ILE A 33 52.75 -1.56 -20.09
CA ILE A 33 53.07 -2.98 -20.43
C ILE A 33 54.04 -3.27 -21.62
N PRO A 34 54.76 -4.44 -21.67
CA PRO A 34 54.18 -5.80 -21.57
C PRO A 34 55.07 -7.00 -21.07
N VAL A 35 54.50 -8.23 -21.17
CA VAL A 35 55.11 -9.53 -21.62
C VAL A 35 55.02 -10.78 -20.68
N GLN A 36 54.08 -11.68 -21.05
CA GLN A 36 54.10 -13.16 -21.00
C GLN A 36 54.09 -13.96 -19.65
N SER A 37 53.97 -15.29 -19.79
CA SER A 37 53.30 -16.23 -18.87
C SER A 37 53.85 -17.68 -19.00
N PRO A 38 53.16 -18.76 -18.54
CA PRO A 38 53.38 -19.39 -17.23
C PRO A 38 53.91 -20.85 -17.32
N LEU A 39 54.24 -21.49 -16.18
CA LEU A 39 54.52 -22.94 -16.12
C LEU A 39 54.33 -23.58 -14.73
N PHE A 40 54.12 -24.91 -14.76
CA PHE A 40 54.13 -25.93 -13.70
C PHE A 40 52.87 -26.30 -12.86
N GLU A 41 52.62 -27.61 -12.89
CA GLU A 41 51.71 -28.44 -12.07
C GLU A 41 52.49 -28.95 -10.81
N SER A 42 52.01 -29.77 -9.86
CA SER A 42 51.08 -30.92 -9.92
C SER A 42 50.73 -31.48 -8.51
N THR A 43 49.63 -32.24 -8.41
CA THR A 43 49.28 -33.33 -7.43
C THR A 43 49.46 -33.13 -5.90
N SER A 44 48.44 -33.19 -5.02
CA SER A 44 47.50 -34.30 -4.65
C SER A 44 48.10 -35.41 -3.73
N PRO A 45 47.32 -36.18 -2.92
CA PRO A 45 45.86 -36.16 -2.65
C PRO A 45 45.46 -36.20 -1.14
N ASP A 46 44.17 -36.07 -0.79
CA ASP A 46 43.39 -37.15 -0.09
C ASP A 46 41.85 -36.91 -0.13
N ARG A 47 41.08 -37.84 0.46
CA ARG A 47 39.65 -38.12 0.19
C ARG A 47 38.61 -37.29 0.96
N LEU A 48 37.50 -36.99 0.29
CA LEU A 48 36.16 -37.50 0.67
C LEU A 48 35.20 -37.50 -0.55
N ARG A 49 34.09 -38.25 -0.50
CA ARG A 49 33.19 -38.50 -1.65
C ARG A 49 31.79 -37.90 -1.44
N LEU A 50 31.27 -37.24 -2.48
CA LEU A 50 29.84 -37.27 -2.86
C LEU A 50 29.74 -37.33 -4.40
N THR A 51 28.69 -37.97 -4.93
CA THR A 51 28.56 -38.27 -6.37
C THR A 51 27.38 -37.54 -7.03
N PRO A 52 27.60 -36.70 -8.06
CA PRO A 52 26.56 -36.23 -8.97
C PRO A 52 26.19 -37.27 -10.02
N ILE A 53 24.96 -37.20 -10.54
CA ILE A 53 24.43 -38.08 -11.59
C ILE A 53 24.82 -37.54 -12.98
N GLN A 54 25.27 -38.41 -13.89
CA GLN A 54 25.54 -38.03 -15.28
C GLN A 54 24.27 -38.02 -16.13
N PHE A 55 23.96 -36.87 -16.75
CA PHE A 55 23.12 -36.84 -17.95
C PHE A 55 23.96 -37.21 -19.18
N ARG A 56 23.52 -38.21 -19.94
CA ARG A 56 24.11 -38.53 -21.26
C ARG A 56 23.52 -37.63 -22.33
N SER A 57 24.38 -37.15 -23.24
CA SER A 57 23.97 -36.41 -24.43
C SER A 57 23.23 -37.30 -25.43
N ILE A 58 22.20 -36.73 -26.08
CA ILE A 58 21.47 -37.34 -27.19
C ILE A 58 22.04 -36.76 -28.50
N PRO A 59 22.36 -37.57 -29.53
CA PRO A 59 22.91 -37.06 -30.78
C PRO A 59 21.89 -36.21 -31.56
N LYS A 60 22.37 -35.12 -32.19
CA LYS A 60 21.55 -34.25 -33.04
C LYS A 60 21.15 -34.98 -34.32
N SER A 61 19.86 -34.95 -34.68
CA SER A 61 19.36 -35.34 -36.01
C SER A 61 18.75 -34.13 -36.73
N ASN A 62 19.27 -33.80 -37.91
CA ASN A 62 18.82 -32.65 -38.69
C ASN A 62 17.60 -33.00 -39.57
N VAL A 63 16.42 -33.08 -38.97
CA VAL A 63 15.14 -33.15 -39.69
C VAL A 63 14.13 -32.22 -39.02
N ALA A 64 13.65 -31.21 -39.74
CA ALA A 64 12.60 -30.32 -39.26
C ALA A 64 11.22 -31.01 -39.41
N PRO A 65 10.39 -31.08 -38.36
CA PRO A 65 9.04 -31.62 -38.46
C PRO A 65 8.12 -30.63 -39.21
N PRO A 66 7.13 -31.11 -40.00
CA PRO A 66 6.18 -30.24 -40.68
C PRO A 66 5.23 -29.54 -39.71
N PRO A 67 4.73 -28.33 -40.04
CA PRO A 67 3.89 -27.54 -39.14
C PRO A 67 2.53 -28.19 -38.88
N MET A 68 2.21 -28.42 -37.60
CA MET A 68 0.98 -29.08 -37.16
C MET A 68 -0.21 -28.11 -37.25
N ARG A 69 -1.06 -28.26 -38.28
CA ARG A 69 -2.34 -27.55 -38.37
C ARG A 69 -3.35 -28.12 -37.38
N ILE A 70 -3.60 -27.41 -36.29
CA ILE A 70 -4.74 -27.67 -35.40
C ILE A 70 -5.96 -26.91 -35.93
N SER A 71 -7.00 -27.64 -36.34
CA SER A 71 -8.31 -27.04 -36.64
C SER A 71 -9.13 -26.92 -35.35
N PRO A 72 -9.77 -25.77 -35.06
CA PRO A 72 -10.59 -25.62 -33.87
C PRO A 72 -11.84 -26.51 -33.95
N LEU A 73 -12.19 -27.15 -32.83
CA LEU A 73 -13.40 -27.96 -32.70
C LEU A 73 -14.66 -27.06 -32.69
N PRO A 74 -15.75 -27.44 -33.39
CA PRO A 74 -16.99 -26.69 -33.35
C PRO A 74 -17.68 -26.87 -31.99
N ILE A 75 -17.76 -25.78 -31.22
CA ILE A 75 -18.52 -25.73 -29.96
C ILE A 75 -19.98 -25.43 -30.29
N ASN A 76 -20.85 -26.44 -30.20
CA ASN A 76 -22.30 -26.21 -30.23
C ASN A 76 -22.77 -25.64 -28.88
N PRO A 77 -23.32 -24.41 -28.82
CA PRO A 77 -23.87 -23.89 -27.58
C PRO A 77 -25.16 -24.64 -27.20
N LEU A 78 -25.28 -25.04 -25.93
CA LEU A 78 -26.52 -25.58 -25.40
C LEU A 78 -27.60 -24.48 -25.34
N PRO A 79 -28.88 -24.79 -25.62
CA PRO A 79 -29.94 -23.78 -25.61
C PRO A 79 -30.20 -23.27 -24.18
N GLN A 80 -29.95 -21.99 -23.94
CA GLN A 80 -30.31 -21.33 -22.69
C GLN A 80 -31.84 -21.13 -22.64
N GLN A 81 -32.53 -21.88 -21.78
CA GLN A 81 -33.88 -21.53 -21.37
C GLN A 81 -33.82 -20.39 -20.36
N TYR A 82 -34.11 -19.16 -20.82
CA TYR A 82 -34.25 -18.02 -19.93
C TYR A 82 -35.49 -18.17 -19.04
N LEU A 83 -35.29 -18.09 -17.72
CA LEU A 83 -36.38 -17.92 -16.76
C LEU A 83 -36.97 -16.52 -16.90
N ASN A 84 -38.12 -16.41 -17.57
CA ASN A 84 -38.91 -15.18 -17.57
C ASN A 84 -39.45 -14.90 -16.15
N VAL A 85 -38.79 -13.98 -15.46
CA VAL A 85 -39.33 -13.27 -14.29
C VAL A 85 -39.81 -11.90 -14.74
N GLU A 86 -41.10 -11.61 -14.56
CA GLU A 86 -41.63 -10.28 -14.88
C GLU A 86 -41.04 -9.22 -13.93
N PRO A 87 -40.61 -8.05 -14.44
CA PRO A 87 -40.09 -6.99 -13.60
C PRO A 87 -41.21 -6.33 -12.79
N LEU A 88 -41.00 -6.20 -11.47
CA LEU A 88 -41.87 -5.47 -10.56
C LEU A 88 -42.11 -4.03 -11.05
N ARG A 89 -43.35 -3.73 -11.45
CA ARG A 89 -43.76 -2.38 -11.85
C ARG A 89 -43.86 -1.46 -10.63
N ILE A 90 -42.82 -0.68 -10.37
CA ILE A 90 -42.89 0.46 -9.45
C ILE A 90 -43.51 1.64 -10.20
N GLN A 91 -44.64 2.17 -9.71
CA GLN A 91 -45.24 3.39 -10.25
C GLN A 91 -44.41 4.62 -9.83
N PRO A 92 -44.11 5.58 -10.72
CA PRO A 92 -43.44 6.81 -10.34
C PRO A 92 -44.39 7.72 -9.53
N LEU A 93 -43.87 8.37 -8.49
CA LEU A 93 -44.61 9.46 -7.83
C LEU A 93 -44.78 10.63 -8.81
N SER A 94 -46.00 11.15 -8.91
CA SER A 94 -46.23 12.46 -9.55
C SER A 94 -45.48 13.56 -8.79
N ARG A 95 -45.01 14.56 -9.54
CA ARG A 95 -44.50 15.81 -8.99
C ARG A 95 -45.27 16.96 -9.63
N ASP A 96 -46.17 17.57 -8.85
CA ASP A 96 -46.84 18.78 -9.28
C ASP A 96 -45.82 19.94 -9.37
N PRO A 97 -45.85 20.74 -10.45
CA PRO A 97 -44.93 21.87 -10.61
C PRO A 97 -45.38 23.05 -9.75
N LEU A 98 -44.54 23.43 -8.77
CA LEU A 98 -44.76 24.67 -8.01
C LEU A 98 -44.60 25.92 -8.92
N PRO A 99 -45.41 26.98 -8.74
CA PRO A 99 -45.32 28.20 -9.55
C PRO A 99 -43.97 28.92 -9.42
N ARG A 100 -43.62 29.70 -10.45
CA ARG A 100 -42.49 30.64 -10.43
C ARG A 100 -42.97 32.05 -10.07
N ASP A 101 -42.56 32.55 -8.92
CA ASP A 101 -42.61 33.98 -8.61
C ASP A 101 -41.21 34.54 -8.32
N TYR A 102 -40.95 35.75 -8.83
CA TYR A 102 -39.64 36.40 -8.76
C TYR A 102 -39.49 37.23 -7.48
N LEU A 103 -38.74 36.73 -6.50
CA LEU A 103 -38.27 37.56 -5.39
C LEU A 103 -37.11 38.46 -5.85
N GLN A 104 -37.35 39.77 -5.86
CA GLN A 104 -36.33 40.78 -6.13
C GLN A 104 -35.41 40.96 -4.91
N ILE A 105 -34.09 40.99 -5.14
CA ILE A 105 -33.09 41.28 -4.10
C ILE A 105 -32.55 42.71 -4.32
N PRO A 106 -32.69 43.64 -3.36
CA PRO A 106 -32.09 44.96 -3.46
C PRO A 106 -30.54 44.92 -3.42
N ARG A 107 -29.88 45.85 -4.11
CA ARG A 107 -28.42 45.99 -4.03
C ARG A 107 -28.00 46.48 -2.64
N LEU A 108 -27.08 45.77 -2.00
CA LEU A 108 -26.42 46.23 -0.77
C LEU A 108 -25.38 47.31 -1.09
N ASN A 109 -25.51 48.48 -0.46
CA ASN A 109 -24.50 49.54 -0.47
C ASN A 109 -23.52 49.36 0.70
N SER A 110 -22.24 49.63 0.47
CA SER A 110 -21.17 49.47 1.44
C SER A 110 -21.07 50.62 2.45
N ARG A 111 -21.08 50.30 3.75
CA ARG A 111 -20.49 51.10 4.83
C ARG A 111 -19.81 50.17 5.85
N PRO A 112 -18.71 50.60 6.50
CA PRO A 112 -17.97 49.76 7.45
C PRO A 112 -18.72 49.60 8.78
N LEU A 113 -18.54 48.44 9.42
CA LEU A 113 -18.94 48.21 10.81
C LEU A 113 -17.80 48.61 11.75
N GLN A 114 -18.12 49.36 12.80
CA GLN A 114 -17.26 49.45 13.98
C GLN A 114 -17.49 48.21 14.86
N LEU A 115 -16.43 47.77 15.55
CA LEU A 115 -16.47 46.72 16.57
C LEU A 115 -16.16 47.35 17.92
N ASP A 116 -17.17 47.49 18.78
CA ASP A 116 -16.97 47.84 20.18
C ASP A 116 -16.46 46.62 20.98
N ALA A 117 -15.55 46.86 21.92
CA ALA A 117 -14.88 45.79 22.65
C ALA A 117 -15.78 45.20 23.76
N MET A 118 -16.14 43.92 23.62
CA MET A 118 -16.91 43.20 24.64
C MET A 118 -16.01 42.76 25.79
N VAL A 119 -16.19 43.35 26.97
CA VAL A 119 -15.41 43.04 28.19
C VAL A 119 -15.86 41.72 28.80
N ILE A 120 -14.92 40.80 29.04
CA ILE A 120 -15.15 39.50 29.69
C ILE A 120 -14.69 39.61 31.16
N PRO A 121 -15.54 39.29 32.16
CA PRO A 121 -15.12 39.25 33.56
C PRO A 121 -14.20 38.05 33.86
N PRO A 122 -13.28 38.15 34.83
CA PRO A 122 -12.30 37.10 35.10
C PRO A 122 -12.93 35.85 35.72
N LEU A 123 -12.53 34.67 35.23
CA LEU A 123 -12.84 33.38 35.85
C LEU A 123 -11.95 33.14 37.06
N VAL A 124 -12.55 33.02 38.24
CA VAL A 124 -11.88 32.60 39.49
C VAL A 124 -11.70 31.09 39.47
N GLN A 125 -10.52 30.61 39.91
CA GLN A 125 -10.24 29.19 40.09
C GLN A 125 -10.57 28.76 41.53
N GLU A 126 -11.51 27.82 41.68
CA GLU A 126 -11.77 27.07 42.92
C GLU A 126 -11.17 25.66 42.79
N PRO A 127 -10.33 25.19 43.72
CA PRO A 127 -9.64 23.90 43.60
C PRO A 127 -10.55 22.72 44.01
N LEU A 128 -10.94 21.89 43.03
CA LEU A 128 -11.65 20.63 43.32
C LEU A 128 -10.74 19.65 44.06
N SER A 129 -11.10 19.34 45.30
CA SER A 129 -10.41 18.35 46.12
C SER A 129 -10.85 16.92 45.79
N ILE A 130 -9.89 15.99 45.74
CA ILE A 130 -10.17 14.56 45.52
C ILE A 130 -10.57 13.94 46.85
N SER A 131 -11.87 13.68 47.04
CA SER A 131 -12.39 12.93 48.18
C SER A 131 -12.36 11.41 47.93
N GLN A 132 -12.07 10.64 48.97
CA GLN A 132 -11.91 9.19 48.88
C GLN A 132 -13.28 8.48 48.83
N PHE A 133 -13.50 7.64 47.83
CA PHE A 133 -14.65 6.74 47.80
C PHE A 133 -14.46 5.58 48.79
N ASN A 134 -15.04 5.73 49.99
CA ASN A 134 -15.13 4.64 50.95
C ASN A 134 -16.21 3.64 50.54
N PHE A 135 -15.86 2.35 50.53
CA PHE A 135 -16.83 1.26 50.49
C PHE A 135 -17.70 1.28 51.75
N ASN A 136 -18.98 0.98 51.60
CA ASN A 136 -19.83 0.58 52.71
C ASN A 136 -20.58 -0.72 52.34
N SER A 137 -20.87 -1.57 53.32
CA SER A 137 -21.16 -3.00 53.08
C SER A 137 -22.32 -3.53 53.94
N SER A 138 -22.68 -4.81 53.71
CA SER A 138 -23.89 -5.51 54.21
C SER A 138 -25.20 -5.07 53.50
N ILE A 139 -26.23 -5.90 53.33
CA ILE A 139 -26.54 -7.24 53.88
C ILE A 139 -26.87 -8.17 52.68
N LEU A 140 -26.04 -9.18 52.36
CA LEU A 140 -26.16 -10.60 52.78
C LEU A 140 -27.53 -11.28 52.47
N GLY A 141 -27.56 -12.13 51.44
CA GLY A 141 -28.70 -13.03 51.18
C GLY A 141 -28.46 -13.99 50.01
N TYR A 142 -28.92 -15.23 50.17
CA TYR A 142 -29.03 -16.29 49.15
C TYR A 142 -27.79 -16.66 48.31
N SER A 143 -27.04 -17.62 48.83
CA SER A 143 -26.24 -18.55 48.04
C SER A 143 -27.09 -19.69 47.45
N SER A 144 -26.47 -20.45 46.54
CA SER A 144 -26.88 -21.77 46.02
C SER A 144 -27.84 -21.83 44.80
N ARG A 145 -27.56 -22.84 43.96
CA ARG A 145 -28.38 -23.39 42.86
C ARG A 145 -28.66 -22.50 41.65
N LEU A 146 -27.75 -22.58 40.66
CA LEU A 146 -28.14 -22.86 39.27
C LEU A 146 -26.97 -23.53 38.50
N ARG A 147 -26.79 -24.83 38.76
CA ARG A 147 -26.19 -25.78 37.80
C ARG A 147 -27.34 -26.56 37.16
N GLN A 148 -27.10 -27.06 35.94
CA GLN A 148 -27.98 -27.95 35.15
C GLN A 148 -29.31 -27.32 34.68
N ALA A 149 -29.41 -27.10 33.38
CA ALA A 149 -30.66 -26.81 32.66
C ALA A 149 -30.58 -27.27 31.19
N TYR A 150 -30.10 -28.50 30.95
CA TYR A 150 -30.20 -29.21 29.67
C TYR A 150 -30.16 -30.72 29.93
N ASP A 151 -31.33 -31.35 30.11
CA ASP A 151 -31.72 -32.65 29.53
C ASP A 151 -33.04 -33.19 30.14
N SER A 152 -33.81 -33.92 29.32
CA SER A 152 -34.96 -34.80 29.69
C SER A 152 -36.27 -34.09 30.15
N PRO A 153 -37.40 -34.81 30.41
CA PRO A 153 -38.36 -35.23 29.36
C PRO A 153 -39.85 -34.88 29.70
N PRO A 154 -40.87 -35.23 28.88
CA PRO A 154 -42.20 -34.59 28.95
C PRO A 154 -43.34 -35.35 29.67
N ALA A 155 -44.31 -34.59 30.20
CA ALA A 155 -45.72 -34.96 30.47
C ALA A 155 -46.56 -33.66 30.39
N GLN A 156 -47.71 -33.51 29.71
CA GLN A 156 -48.96 -34.28 29.55
C GLN A 156 -50.06 -34.01 30.61
N GLN A 157 -51.31 -33.96 30.12
CA GLN A 157 -52.58 -33.62 30.82
C GLN A 157 -52.73 -32.12 31.16
N ARG A 158 -53.89 -31.45 31.04
CA ARG A 158 -55.26 -31.78 30.55
C ARG A 158 -55.96 -30.43 30.19
N VAL A 159 -57.08 -30.28 29.46
CA VAL A 159 -58.06 -31.20 28.83
C VAL A 159 -58.60 -30.59 27.49
N SER A 160 -59.93 -30.41 27.30
CA SER A 160 -60.66 -29.90 26.10
C SER A 160 -62.12 -29.54 26.54
N PRO A 161 -63.17 -29.32 25.69
CA PRO A 161 -63.26 -28.99 24.25
C PRO A 161 -64.33 -27.89 23.89
N GLN A 162 -64.41 -27.49 22.60
CA GLN A 162 -65.63 -27.17 21.80
C GLN A 162 -65.16 -26.91 20.34
N ALA A 163 -65.52 -27.67 19.28
CA ALA A 163 -66.82 -27.89 18.60
C ALA A 163 -67.22 -26.72 17.65
N SER A 164 -67.60 -26.89 16.36
CA SER A 164 -67.69 -28.06 15.44
C SER A 164 -67.93 -27.56 13.97
N GLY A 165 -67.84 -28.33 12.87
CA GLY A 165 -67.36 -29.70 12.65
C GLY A 165 -67.99 -30.49 11.45
N GLY A 166 -67.67 -30.20 10.18
CA GLY A 166 -68.14 -30.95 8.98
C GLY A 166 -67.65 -30.37 7.63
N THR A 167 -67.66 -31.04 6.46
CA THR A 167 -67.94 -32.45 6.07
C THR A 167 -67.48 -32.75 4.61
N TYR A 168 -67.44 -34.04 4.21
CA TYR A 168 -67.48 -34.63 2.83
C TYR A 168 -66.21 -34.80 1.94
N THR A 169 -65.62 -36.01 2.03
CA THR A 169 -65.36 -37.05 0.98
C THR A 169 -64.68 -36.77 -0.39
N ALA A 170 -63.80 -37.71 -0.77
CA ALA A 170 -63.25 -37.94 -2.13
C ALA A 170 -64.00 -39.05 -2.92
N PRO A 171 -63.64 -39.31 -4.19
CA PRO A 171 -62.93 -40.57 -4.58
C PRO A 171 -61.71 -40.26 -5.51
N GLY A 172 -60.72 -41.12 -5.83
CA GLY A 172 -60.65 -42.56 -6.18
C GLY A 172 -60.13 -42.69 -7.64
N ALA A 173 -59.44 -43.74 -8.13
CA ALA A 173 -58.93 -44.98 -7.53
C ALA A 173 -57.98 -45.75 -8.52
N ARG A 174 -57.07 -46.62 -8.02
CA ARG A 174 -56.53 -47.89 -8.63
C ARG A 174 -55.77 -47.82 -10.01
N ASN A 175 -54.91 -48.75 -10.45
CA ASN A 175 -54.13 -49.88 -9.87
C ASN A 175 -53.05 -50.37 -10.89
N ASN A 176 -52.03 -51.12 -10.42
CA ASN A 176 -51.33 -52.28 -11.07
C ASN A 176 -49.78 -52.27 -11.07
N VAL A 177 -49.20 -53.49 -11.08
CA VAL A 177 -47.76 -53.83 -11.12
C VAL A 177 -47.60 -55.14 -11.92
N PRO A 178 -46.58 -55.29 -12.79
CA PRO A 178 -45.83 -56.56 -12.82
C PRO A 178 -44.33 -56.50 -13.22
N ARG A 179 -43.49 -57.15 -12.38
CA ARG A 179 -42.37 -58.09 -12.68
C ARG A 179 -41.15 -57.74 -13.59
N GLN A 180 -40.00 -58.29 -13.15
CA GLN A 180 -38.69 -58.54 -13.82
C GLN A 180 -38.72 -59.86 -14.67
N PRO A 181 -37.71 -60.30 -15.50
CA PRO A 181 -36.24 -60.34 -15.18
C PRO A 181 -35.18 -60.31 -16.35
N GLY A 182 -33.88 -60.47 -16.00
CA GLY A 182 -32.69 -60.71 -16.87
C GLY A 182 -31.68 -59.55 -16.88
N GLU A 183 -30.45 -59.61 -16.34
CA GLU A 183 -29.24 -60.44 -16.66
C GLU A 183 -28.68 -60.23 -18.09
N ARG A 184 -27.38 -59.98 -18.36
CA ARG A 184 -26.13 -60.02 -17.53
C ARG A 184 -24.98 -59.15 -18.11
N ARG A 185 -24.08 -58.67 -17.24
CA ARG A 185 -22.65 -58.28 -17.44
C ARG A 185 -22.24 -57.18 -18.46
N ALA A 186 -21.72 -56.05 -17.93
CA ALA A 186 -20.45 -55.44 -18.38
C ALA A 186 -19.79 -54.60 -17.25
N ARG A 187 -18.48 -54.38 -17.34
CA ARG A 187 -17.53 -53.93 -16.30
C ARG A 187 -17.75 -52.49 -15.76
N GLN A 188 -17.32 -52.26 -14.51
CA GLN A 188 -17.23 -50.93 -13.86
C GLN A 188 -16.10 -50.06 -14.44
N PRO A 189 -16.14 -48.74 -14.17
CA PRO A 189 -15.03 -48.17 -13.38
C PRO A 189 -15.47 -47.40 -12.12
N LEU A 190 -14.75 -47.66 -11.03
CA LEU A 190 -14.53 -46.86 -9.81
C LEU A 190 -15.43 -45.61 -9.59
N GLY A 191 -16.52 -45.80 -8.85
CA GLY A 191 -17.24 -44.71 -8.18
C GLY A 191 -16.55 -44.26 -6.88
N TRP A 192 -16.73 -42.99 -6.51
CA TRP A 192 -16.09 -42.39 -5.32
C TRP A 192 -16.53 -43.08 -4.01
N GLY A 193 -15.55 -43.54 -3.23
CA GLY A 193 -15.81 -44.35 -2.03
C GLY A 193 -16.36 -43.53 -0.86
N ARG A 194 -17.57 -43.87 -0.39
CA ARG A 194 -18.09 -43.42 0.90
C ARG A 194 -17.15 -43.88 2.04
N ARG A 195 -16.86 -43.00 3.00
CA ARG A 195 -16.27 -43.35 4.31
C ARG A 195 -17.20 -42.93 5.45
N ASN A 196 -17.01 -43.50 6.63
CA ASN A 196 -17.99 -43.52 7.71
C ASN A 196 -18.39 -42.14 8.26
N PRO A 197 -19.68 -41.92 8.59
CA PRO A 197 -20.13 -40.82 9.44
C PRO A 197 -19.90 -41.14 10.92
N SER A 198 -18.64 -41.35 11.33
CA SER A 198 -18.29 -41.75 12.71
C SER A 198 -17.00 -41.08 13.22
N ALA A 199 -16.81 -39.80 12.89
CA ALA A 199 -15.73 -38.96 13.38
C ALA A 199 -16.29 -37.56 13.72
N ILE A 200 -17.08 -37.47 14.79
CA ILE A 200 -17.49 -36.18 15.35
C ILE A 200 -16.24 -35.53 15.96
N HIS A 201 -15.57 -34.66 15.20
CA HIS A 201 -14.55 -33.79 15.75
C HIS A 201 -15.21 -32.91 16.81
N ARG A 202 -14.97 -33.23 18.09
CA ARG A 202 -15.28 -32.33 19.19
C ARG A 202 -14.49 -31.04 18.97
N PHE A 203 -15.18 -29.98 18.54
CA PHE A 203 -14.73 -28.63 18.80
C PHE A 203 -14.65 -28.48 20.32
N VAL A 204 -13.45 -28.63 20.87
CA VAL A 204 -13.15 -28.22 22.24
C VAL A 204 -13.13 -26.70 22.23
N PRO A 205 -14.05 -26.02 22.93
CA PRO A 205 -13.96 -24.56 23.04
C PRO A 205 -12.66 -24.23 23.77
N LEU A 206 -11.76 -23.49 23.12
CA LEU A 206 -10.58 -22.93 23.79
C LEU A 206 -10.97 -21.72 24.66
N THR A 207 -11.99 -21.91 25.51
CA THR A 207 -12.31 -21.03 26.63
C THR A 207 -11.24 -21.19 27.72
N ARG A 208 -10.00 -20.78 27.40
CA ARG A 208 -9.05 -20.35 28.43
C ARG A 208 -9.72 -19.19 29.17
N PRO A 209 -10.01 -19.30 30.48
CA PRO A 209 -10.44 -18.14 31.23
C PRO A 209 -9.32 -17.12 31.19
N CYS A 210 -9.59 -15.94 30.61
CA CYS A 210 -8.64 -14.84 30.58
C CYS A 210 -8.59 -14.20 31.99
N SER A 211 -7.93 -14.89 32.91
CA SER A 211 -7.46 -14.25 34.14
C SER A 211 -6.56 -13.10 33.74
N PRO A 212 -6.81 -11.85 34.19
CA PRO A 212 -5.91 -10.74 33.89
C PRO A 212 -4.57 -11.04 34.55
N ALA A 213 -3.58 -11.36 33.72
CA ALA A 213 -2.20 -11.50 34.18
C ALA A 213 -1.79 -10.17 34.81
N LYS A 214 -1.39 -10.20 36.10
CA LYS A 214 -0.97 -8.99 36.82
C LYS A 214 0.15 -8.34 36.03
N GLY A 215 -0.09 -7.11 35.56
CA GLY A 215 0.63 -6.56 34.42
C GLY A 215 2.13 -6.43 34.67
N ALA A 216 2.92 -7.11 33.85
CA ALA A 216 4.06 -6.43 33.28
C ALA A 216 3.51 -5.26 32.45
N ALA A 217 4.01 -4.05 32.66
CA ALA A 217 3.69 -2.95 31.76
C ALA A 217 4.22 -3.33 30.36
N LYS A 218 3.33 -3.44 29.36
CA LYS A 218 3.74 -3.70 27.97
C LYS A 218 4.60 -2.50 27.56
N THR A 219 5.91 -2.70 27.42
CA THR A 219 6.84 -1.65 27.01
C THR A 219 6.32 -1.02 25.72
N MET A 220 6.16 0.31 25.71
CA MET A 220 5.72 1.02 24.52
C MET A 220 6.74 0.79 23.40
N LYS A 221 6.29 0.15 22.32
CA LYS A 221 7.04 0.00 21.08
C LYS A 221 6.72 1.18 20.18
N PHE A 222 7.72 1.67 19.46
CA PHE A 222 7.62 2.75 18.49
C PHE A 222 8.20 2.27 17.16
N ALA A 223 7.64 2.70 16.04
CA ALA A 223 8.22 2.37 14.74
C ALA A 223 9.49 3.21 14.46
N SER A 224 10.49 2.54 13.88
CA SER A 224 11.73 3.14 13.36
C SER A 224 11.94 2.77 11.90
N ILE A 225 12.45 3.71 11.08
CA ILE A 225 12.79 3.46 9.68
C ILE A 225 14.19 2.83 9.59
N GLY A 226 14.22 1.50 9.56
CA GLY A 226 15.41 0.69 9.34
C GLY A 226 15.93 0.79 7.89
N PRO A 227 16.54 -0.27 7.33
CA PRO A 227 17.10 -0.24 5.98
C PRO A 227 16.05 0.01 4.88
N ILE A 228 16.52 0.55 3.76
CA ILE A 228 15.75 0.82 2.54
C ILE A 228 16.59 0.37 1.35
N SER A 229 16.02 -0.42 0.44
CA SER A 229 16.63 -0.82 -0.83
C SER A 229 15.69 -0.52 -1.99
N VAL A 230 16.27 -0.26 -3.16
CA VAL A 230 15.56 0.27 -4.34
C VAL A 230 15.72 -0.68 -5.52
N TYR A 231 14.66 -0.81 -6.33
CA TYR A 231 14.74 -1.40 -7.67
C TYR A 231 14.17 -0.44 -8.72
N LEU A 232 14.89 -0.33 -9.83
CA LEU A 232 14.51 0.44 -11.00
C LEU A 232 14.63 -0.48 -12.23
N PRO A 233 13.64 -0.53 -13.13
CA PRO A 233 13.68 -1.34 -14.36
C PRO A 233 14.95 -1.14 -15.20
N GLU A 234 15.40 -2.17 -15.92
CA GLU A 234 16.63 -2.07 -16.75
C GLU A 234 16.53 -1.05 -17.89
N LYS A 235 15.32 -0.85 -18.45
CA LYS A 235 15.09 0.03 -19.59
C LYS A 235 15.12 1.51 -19.17
N VAL A 236 16.24 2.15 -19.44
CA VAL A 236 16.42 3.60 -19.27
C VAL A 236 15.93 4.35 -20.51
N GLU A 237 15.01 5.30 -20.33
CA GLU A 237 14.60 6.26 -21.34
C GLU A 237 15.19 7.65 -21.04
N THR A 238 15.90 8.24 -22.00
CA THR A 238 16.58 9.54 -21.85
C THR A 238 15.93 10.66 -22.68
N ASN A 239 16.10 11.91 -22.24
CA ASN A 239 15.65 13.08 -23.00
C ASN A 239 16.31 13.18 -24.39
N ASP A 240 17.52 12.62 -24.56
CA ASP A 240 18.18 12.55 -25.87
C ASP A 240 17.52 11.53 -26.80
N GLN A 241 16.98 10.43 -26.27
CA GLN A 241 16.14 9.51 -27.06
C GLN A 241 14.82 10.20 -27.43
N LEU A 242 14.13 10.83 -26.46
CA LEU A 242 12.90 11.59 -26.72
C LEU A 242 13.10 12.74 -27.73
N ARG A 243 14.25 13.43 -27.71
CA ARG A 243 14.57 14.49 -28.71
C ARG A 243 14.72 13.92 -30.13
N ARG A 244 15.14 12.66 -30.27
CA ARG A 244 15.23 11.95 -31.57
C ARG A 244 13.89 11.38 -32.01
N GLU A 245 13.13 10.79 -31.08
CA GLU A 245 11.80 10.21 -31.33
C GLU A 245 10.77 11.31 -31.68
N PHE A 246 10.83 12.45 -30.98
CA PHE A 246 9.94 13.59 -31.20
C PHE A 246 10.71 14.91 -31.39
N PRO A 247 11.26 15.20 -32.59
CA PRO A 247 11.97 16.46 -32.88
C PRO A 247 11.15 17.75 -32.70
N LYS A 248 9.82 17.64 -32.48
CA LYS A 248 8.91 18.75 -32.17
C LYS A 248 8.76 19.01 -30.65
N TRP A 249 9.41 18.22 -29.80
CA TRP A 249 9.43 18.41 -28.35
C TRP A 249 10.67 19.22 -27.99
N ASN A 250 10.47 20.42 -27.43
CA ASN A 250 11.57 21.19 -26.87
C ASN A 250 12.01 20.54 -25.55
N MET A 251 12.91 19.57 -25.65
CA MET A 251 13.41 18.80 -24.52
C MET A 251 14.23 19.63 -23.54
N ASP A 252 14.75 20.79 -23.98
CA ASP A 252 15.57 21.68 -23.15
C ASP A 252 14.68 22.50 -22.20
N LEU A 253 13.57 23.04 -22.71
CA LEU A 253 12.49 23.67 -21.93
C LEU A 253 11.72 22.66 -21.04
N ILE A 254 11.70 21.38 -21.44
CA ILE A 254 11.17 20.30 -20.60
C ILE A 254 12.15 19.99 -19.47
N TYR A 255 13.45 19.88 -19.75
CA TYR A 255 14.47 19.70 -18.72
C TYR A 255 14.46 20.88 -17.72
N GLU A 256 14.44 22.13 -18.20
CA GLU A 256 14.32 23.35 -17.37
C GLU A 256 13.15 23.29 -16.38
N LYS A 257 12.02 22.70 -16.78
CA LYS A 257 10.79 22.65 -15.97
C LYS A 257 10.66 21.41 -15.10
N THR A 258 11.31 20.31 -15.48
CA THR A 258 11.18 19.01 -14.80
C THR A 258 12.37 18.71 -13.90
N GLY A 259 13.58 19.11 -14.31
CA GLY A 259 14.86 18.68 -13.75
C GLY A 259 15.27 17.27 -14.15
N ILE A 260 14.54 16.60 -15.05
CA ILE A 260 14.71 15.15 -15.33
C ILE A 260 15.50 14.96 -16.63
N ARG A 261 16.61 14.22 -16.60
CA ARG A 261 17.38 13.79 -17.79
C ARG A 261 16.95 12.44 -18.34
N LYS A 262 16.63 11.50 -17.45
CA LYS A 262 16.21 10.14 -17.80
C LYS A 262 15.19 9.61 -16.78
N ARG A 263 14.47 8.56 -17.16
CA ARG A 263 13.76 7.69 -16.23
C ARG A 263 14.10 6.23 -16.49
N HIS A 264 13.66 5.39 -15.56
CA HIS A 264 13.51 3.96 -15.80
C HIS A 264 12.04 3.66 -16.18
N ILE A 265 11.83 2.69 -17.05
CA ILE A 265 10.52 2.28 -17.59
C ILE A 265 10.41 0.77 -17.47
N ALA A 266 9.34 0.26 -16.87
CA ALA A 266 9.07 -1.17 -16.78
C ALA A 266 8.95 -1.79 -18.19
N SER A 267 9.32 -3.06 -18.33
CA SER A 267 9.03 -3.83 -19.53
C SER A 267 7.51 -4.00 -19.73
N GLU A 268 7.11 -4.61 -20.85
CA GLU A 268 5.70 -4.93 -21.08
C GLU A 268 5.20 -5.98 -20.05
N ASP A 269 6.07 -6.91 -19.66
CA ASP A 269 5.85 -8.03 -18.76
C ASP A 269 6.19 -7.78 -17.26
N GLU A 270 6.90 -6.71 -16.90
CA GLU A 270 7.11 -6.29 -15.49
C GLU A 270 5.89 -5.52 -14.95
N CYS A 271 5.22 -6.04 -13.92
CA CYS A 271 4.21 -5.33 -13.12
C CYS A 271 4.84 -4.62 -11.91
N ALA A 272 4.05 -3.82 -11.18
CA ALA A 272 4.52 -3.17 -9.96
C ALA A 272 4.94 -4.21 -8.88
N SER A 273 4.31 -5.38 -8.82
CA SER A 273 4.73 -6.44 -7.91
C SER A 273 6.11 -6.99 -8.24
N ASP A 274 6.52 -7.04 -9.51
CA ASP A 274 7.86 -7.50 -9.92
C ASP A 274 8.94 -6.53 -9.43
N LEU A 275 8.71 -5.23 -9.62
CA LEU A 275 9.61 -4.18 -9.10
C LEU A 275 9.68 -4.23 -7.57
N GLY A 276 8.53 -4.38 -6.90
CA GLY A 276 8.43 -4.51 -5.45
C GLY A 276 9.16 -5.74 -4.90
N VAL A 277 8.98 -6.89 -5.55
CA VAL A 277 9.68 -8.15 -5.20
C VAL A 277 11.18 -8.01 -5.40
N ALA A 278 11.63 -7.41 -6.51
CA ALA A 278 13.05 -7.15 -6.74
C ALA A 278 13.65 -6.19 -5.69
N ALA A 279 12.92 -5.15 -5.28
CA ALA A 279 13.36 -4.26 -4.19
C ALA A 279 13.45 -4.99 -2.84
N CYS A 280 12.50 -5.87 -2.52
CA CYS A 280 12.53 -6.71 -1.31
C CYS A 280 13.67 -7.74 -1.32
N GLU A 281 13.89 -8.41 -2.46
CA GLU A 281 15.03 -9.34 -2.64
C GLU A 281 16.36 -8.63 -2.39
N ARG A 282 16.53 -7.42 -2.93
CA ARG A 282 17.69 -6.58 -2.66
C ARG A 282 17.79 -6.20 -1.18
N LEU A 283 16.69 -5.78 -0.54
CA LEU A 283 16.67 -5.46 0.90
C LEU A 283 17.16 -6.65 1.75
N PHE A 284 16.67 -7.86 1.47
CA PHE A 284 17.07 -9.07 2.20
C PHE A 284 18.54 -9.44 1.96
N GLN A 285 19.07 -9.25 0.74
CA GLN A 285 20.45 -9.56 0.39
C GLN A 285 21.45 -8.52 0.90
N GLU A 286 21.16 -7.23 0.70
CA GLU A 286 22.01 -6.10 1.08
C GLU A 286 22.14 -5.96 2.60
N HIS A 287 21.08 -6.30 3.35
CA HIS A 287 21.01 -6.15 4.81
C HIS A 287 20.91 -7.46 5.61
N GLN A 288 21.00 -8.63 4.95
CA GLN A 288 20.98 -9.96 5.58
C GLN A 288 19.74 -10.19 6.48
N ILE A 289 18.59 -9.68 6.06
CA ILE A 289 17.33 -9.78 6.81
C ILE A 289 16.72 -11.17 6.63
N ASP A 290 16.40 -11.80 7.76
CA ASP A 290 15.66 -13.06 7.80
C ASP A 290 14.20 -12.86 7.39
N ARG A 291 13.76 -13.62 6.38
CA ARG A 291 12.38 -13.62 5.86
C ARG A 291 11.37 -14.09 6.90
N ASP A 292 11.75 -15.04 7.74
CA ASP A 292 10.88 -15.59 8.80
C ASP A 292 10.64 -14.59 9.94
N SER A 293 11.37 -13.47 9.97
CA SER A 293 11.22 -12.41 10.97
C SER A 293 10.27 -11.28 10.57
N ILE A 294 9.81 -11.24 9.32
CA ILE A 294 8.79 -10.27 8.87
C ILE A 294 7.42 -10.73 9.35
N ASP A 295 6.60 -9.83 9.89
CA ASP A 295 5.25 -10.15 10.36
C ASP A 295 4.11 -9.31 9.75
N PHE A 296 4.43 -8.30 8.94
CA PHE A 296 3.46 -7.62 8.09
C PHE A 296 4.06 -7.12 6.77
N LEU A 297 3.31 -7.22 5.68
CA LEU A 297 3.63 -6.65 4.37
C LEU A 297 2.58 -5.60 3.97
N LEU A 298 3.03 -4.37 3.75
CA LEU A 298 2.21 -3.24 3.27
C LEU A 298 2.67 -2.85 1.86
N LEU A 299 1.81 -3.00 0.84
CA LEU A 299 2.10 -2.52 -0.52
C LEU A 299 1.34 -1.22 -0.82
N CYS A 300 2.08 -0.16 -1.08
CA CYS A 300 1.57 1.06 -1.69
C CYS A 300 1.72 0.96 -3.21
N THR A 301 0.59 0.95 -3.94
CA THR A 301 0.61 1.02 -5.41
C THR A 301 -0.71 1.56 -5.98
N GLN A 302 -0.64 2.29 -7.10
CA GLN A 302 -1.78 2.59 -7.97
C GLN A 302 -1.74 1.78 -9.29
N THR A 303 -0.82 0.82 -9.39
CA THR A 303 -0.62 -0.11 -10.52
C THR A 303 -0.58 -1.59 -10.09
N PRO A 304 -1.58 -2.08 -9.31
CA PRO A 304 -1.62 -3.47 -8.85
C PRO A 304 -1.82 -4.46 -10.00
N ASP A 305 -1.31 -5.67 -9.84
CA ASP A 305 -1.37 -6.74 -10.86
C ASP A 305 -2.80 -7.11 -11.26
N TYR A 306 -3.74 -7.09 -10.29
CA TYR A 306 -5.13 -7.48 -10.47
C TYR A 306 -6.08 -6.59 -9.62
N PRO A 307 -7.35 -6.43 -10.02
CA PRO A 307 -8.39 -5.89 -9.13
C PRO A 307 -8.69 -6.81 -7.92
N LEU A 308 -8.46 -8.11 -8.09
CA LEU A 308 -8.39 -9.16 -7.08
C LEU A 308 -7.69 -10.38 -7.70
N PRO A 309 -6.88 -11.17 -6.97
CA PRO A 309 -6.56 -11.05 -5.54
C PRO A 309 -5.63 -9.86 -5.23
N THR A 310 -5.47 -9.57 -3.93
CA THR A 310 -4.54 -8.56 -3.40
C THR A 310 -3.09 -8.86 -3.81
N THR A 311 -2.39 -7.86 -4.31
CA THR A 311 -1.03 -7.95 -4.86
C THR A 311 -0.01 -8.32 -3.79
N ALA A 312 -0.10 -7.73 -2.60
CA ALA A 312 0.71 -8.06 -1.44
C ALA A 312 0.61 -9.54 -1.03
N CYS A 313 -0.54 -10.19 -1.23
CA CYS A 313 -0.69 -11.62 -0.96
C CYS A 313 0.05 -12.48 -2.01
N LEU A 314 0.13 -12.03 -3.27
CA LEU A 314 0.98 -12.67 -4.28
C LEU A 314 2.47 -12.43 -3.99
N MET A 315 2.83 -11.23 -3.54
CA MET A 315 4.20 -10.90 -3.14
C MET A 315 4.66 -11.70 -1.91
N GLN A 316 3.79 -11.96 -0.93
CA GLN A 316 4.08 -12.78 0.25
C GLN A 316 4.58 -14.19 -0.14
N ASP A 317 3.89 -14.85 -1.07
CA ASP A 317 4.26 -16.16 -1.60
C ASP A 317 5.56 -16.09 -2.44
N ARG A 318 5.63 -15.12 -3.37
CA ARG A 318 6.81 -14.89 -4.23
C ARG A 318 8.09 -14.60 -3.45
N LEU A 319 7.98 -13.90 -2.31
CA LEU A 319 9.10 -13.58 -1.41
C LEU A 319 9.37 -14.68 -0.39
N GLY A 320 8.58 -15.76 -0.34
CA GLY A 320 8.74 -16.84 0.63
C GLY A 320 8.60 -16.39 2.08
N LEU A 321 7.78 -15.37 2.35
CA LEU A 321 7.51 -14.90 3.72
C LEU A 321 6.53 -15.85 4.42
N PRO A 322 6.52 -15.93 5.77
CA PRO A 322 5.64 -16.82 6.51
C PRO A 322 4.15 -16.65 6.17
N THR A 323 3.40 -17.74 6.09
CA THR A 323 1.94 -17.71 5.87
C THR A 323 1.15 -17.20 7.10
N SER A 324 1.84 -16.72 8.13
CA SER A 324 1.28 -16.12 9.35
C SER A 324 1.31 -14.59 9.34
N ILE A 325 1.94 -13.94 8.36
CA ILE A 325 2.03 -12.48 8.30
C ILE A 325 0.67 -11.84 7.93
N GLY A 326 0.51 -10.57 8.28
CA GLY A 326 -0.48 -9.72 7.61
C GLY A 326 0.02 -9.28 6.23
N ALA A 327 -0.87 -9.18 5.23
CA ALA A 327 -0.54 -8.64 3.91
C ALA A 327 -1.72 -7.83 3.35
N LEU A 328 -1.47 -6.60 2.89
CA LEU A 328 -2.49 -5.77 2.22
C LEU A 328 -1.92 -4.78 1.20
N ASP A 329 -2.74 -4.46 0.20
CA ASP A 329 -2.53 -3.34 -0.73
C ASP A 329 -3.24 -2.08 -0.18
N PHE A 330 -2.67 -0.91 -0.43
CA PHE A 330 -3.35 0.37 -0.28
C PHE A 330 -3.08 1.30 -1.47
N ASN A 331 -4.15 1.85 -2.05
CA ASN A 331 -4.08 2.65 -3.26
C ASN A 331 -3.86 4.14 -2.91
N LEU A 332 -2.60 4.55 -2.89
CA LEU A 332 -2.16 5.94 -2.78
C LEU A 332 -0.95 6.18 -3.67
N GLY A 333 -0.87 7.36 -4.28
CA GLY A 333 0.25 7.77 -5.11
C GLY A 333 1.32 8.54 -4.33
N CYS A 334 1.58 9.79 -4.73
CA CYS A 334 2.67 10.63 -4.21
C CYS A 334 2.70 10.86 -2.68
N SER A 335 1.58 10.70 -1.97
CA SER A 335 1.49 10.78 -0.50
C SER A 335 1.71 9.43 0.21
N GLY A 336 1.73 8.34 -0.55
CA GLY A 336 1.55 6.97 -0.06
C GLY A 336 2.58 6.50 0.96
N PHE A 337 3.85 6.87 0.79
CA PHE A 337 4.92 6.48 1.73
C PHE A 337 4.65 6.99 3.16
N VAL A 338 4.24 8.25 3.33
CA VAL A 338 3.98 8.85 4.66
C VAL A 338 2.73 8.23 5.32
N TYR A 339 1.70 7.91 4.54
CA TYR A 339 0.57 7.13 5.02
C TYR A 339 0.97 5.70 5.41
N GLY A 340 1.85 5.06 4.62
CA GLY A 340 2.44 3.76 4.92
C GLY A 340 3.22 3.73 6.23
N LEU A 341 4.06 4.73 6.49
CA LEU A 341 4.77 4.91 7.77
C LEU A 341 3.81 5.00 8.95
N SER A 342 2.69 5.74 8.82
CA SER A 342 1.71 5.86 9.91
C SER A 342 0.92 4.57 10.17
N MET A 343 0.67 3.76 9.13
CA MET A 343 0.06 2.44 9.30
C MET A 343 1.03 1.45 9.95
N ALA A 344 2.31 1.47 9.56
CA ALA A 344 3.35 0.68 10.21
C ALA A 344 3.53 1.05 11.69
N ASP A 345 3.53 2.35 12.03
CA ASP A 345 3.56 2.81 13.42
C ASP A 345 2.32 2.36 14.22
N GLY A 346 1.13 2.40 13.63
CA GLY A 346 -0.10 1.88 14.25
C GLY A 346 -0.05 0.37 14.52
N LEU A 347 0.48 -0.42 13.58
CA LEU A 347 0.68 -1.87 13.74
C LEU A 347 1.71 -2.19 14.84
N ILE A 348 2.80 -1.45 14.90
CA ILE A 348 3.88 -1.65 15.89
C ILE A 348 3.45 -1.19 17.29
N ARG A 349 2.80 -0.03 17.42
CA ARG A 349 2.36 0.52 18.73
C ARG A 349 1.22 -0.26 19.36
N SER A 350 0.32 -0.83 18.55
CA SER A 350 -0.64 -1.82 19.05
C SER A 350 0.04 -3.14 19.43
N GLY A 351 1.17 -3.45 18.79
CA GLY A 351 1.85 -4.74 18.86
C GLY A 351 1.05 -5.83 18.14
N ALA A 352 0.50 -5.47 16.97
CA ALA A 352 0.02 -6.40 15.95
C ALA A 352 1.12 -6.81 14.96
N ALA A 353 2.23 -6.06 14.94
CA ALA A 353 3.45 -6.33 14.18
C ALA A 353 4.69 -5.86 14.97
N GLU A 354 5.87 -6.32 14.58
CA GLU A 354 7.18 -5.95 15.10
C GLU A 354 8.19 -5.62 13.99
N ARG A 355 8.03 -6.20 12.79
CA ARG A 355 8.84 -5.95 11.58
C ARG A 355 7.94 -5.85 10.35
N VAL A 356 7.52 -4.62 10.05
CA VAL A 356 6.66 -4.30 8.91
C VAL A 356 7.51 -4.03 7.67
N LEU A 357 7.33 -4.82 6.62
CA LEU A 357 7.90 -4.59 5.31
C LEU A 357 6.97 -3.63 4.52
N LEU A 358 7.36 -2.36 4.44
CA LEU A 358 6.64 -1.33 3.69
C LEU A 358 7.25 -1.20 2.29
N VAL A 359 6.47 -1.55 1.27
CA VAL A 359 6.88 -1.49 -0.13
C VAL A 359 6.09 -0.40 -0.84
N THR A 360 6.78 0.43 -1.61
CA THR A 360 6.17 1.32 -2.62
C THR A 360 6.60 0.79 -3.99
N ALA A 361 5.66 0.65 -4.94
CA ALA A 361 6.00 0.20 -6.29
C ALA A 361 5.00 0.73 -7.32
N GLU A 362 5.50 1.34 -8.40
CA GLU A 362 4.65 1.99 -9.41
C GLU A 362 5.18 1.77 -10.83
N THR A 363 4.25 1.51 -11.76
CA THR A 363 4.49 1.38 -13.21
C THR A 363 3.65 2.37 -14.01
N TYR A 364 3.72 3.65 -13.65
CA TYR A 364 2.92 4.74 -14.23
C TYR A 364 3.05 4.86 -15.76
N SER A 365 4.17 4.40 -16.35
CA SER A 365 4.33 4.33 -17.80
C SER A 365 3.20 3.55 -18.50
N LYS A 366 2.64 2.52 -17.87
CA LYS A 366 1.56 1.68 -18.42
C LYS A 366 0.23 2.43 -18.61
N TYR A 367 0.07 3.62 -18.03
CA TYR A 367 -1.08 4.51 -18.24
C TYR A 367 -0.78 5.71 -19.17
N ILE A 368 0.45 5.84 -19.68
CA ILE A 368 0.93 7.02 -20.41
C ILE A 368 1.11 6.68 -21.89
N SER A 369 0.52 7.50 -22.77
CA SER A 369 0.71 7.35 -24.22
C SER A 369 2.15 7.71 -24.61
N PRO A 370 2.79 6.97 -25.54
CA PRO A 370 4.09 7.33 -26.10
C PRO A 370 4.18 8.78 -26.60
N GLU A 371 3.08 9.36 -27.10
CA GLU A 371 3.03 10.72 -27.62
C GLU A 371 2.80 11.81 -26.54
N ASP A 372 2.61 11.46 -25.26
CA ASP A 372 2.27 12.44 -24.22
C ASP A 372 3.49 13.22 -23.70
N ARG A 373 3.79 14.33 -24.38
CA ARG A 373 4.82 15.29 -24.00
C ARG A 373 4.64 15.91 -22.60
N SER A 374 3.47 15.79 -21.97
CA SER A 374 3.22 16.31 -20.61
C SER A 374 3.48 15.28 -19.51
N LEU A 375 3.36 13.98 -19.80
CA LEU A 375 3.46 12.92 -18.79
C LEU A 375 4.71 12.05 -18.99
N ARG A 376 4.99 11.61 -20.22
CA ARG A 376 6.14 10.74 -20.53
C ARG A 376 7.46 11.39 -20.11
N PRO A 377 7.71 12.71 -20.32
CA PRO A 377 8.92 13.35 -19.82
C PRO A 377 8.96 13.63 -18.31
N ILE A 378 7.94 13.26 -17.52
CA ILE A 378 7.91 13.46 -16.06
C ILE A 378 8.02 12.12 -15.32
N PHE A 379 7.14 11.17 -15.60
CA PHE A 379 7.07 9.95 -14.79
C PHE A 379 8.22 8.97 -15.08
N GLY A 380 8.49 8.15 -14.08
CA GLY A 380 9.38 7.00 -14.13
C GLY A 380 8.80 5.86 -13.30
N ASP A 381 9.17 4.64 -13.63
CA ASP A 381 8.73 3.44 -12.91
C ASP A 381 9.80 3.00 -11.92
N GLY A 382 9.40 2.41 -10.81
CA GLY A 382 10.34 1.97 -9.77
C GLY A 382 9.69 1.57 -8.46
N ALA A 383 10.47 0.90 -7.62
CA ALA A 383 10.06 0.42 -6.32
C ALA A 383 11.11 0.67 -5.24
N ALA A 384 10.65 0.78 -3.99
CA ALA A 384 11.50 0.77 -2.82
C ALA A 384 10.87 -0.10 -1.72
N ALA A 385 11.70 -0.95 -1.11
CA ALA A 385 11.34 -1.76 0.03
C ALA A 385 11.99 -1.16 1.28
N THR A 386 11.18 -0.85 2.28
CA THR A 386 11.59 -0.23 3.56
C THR A 386 11.25 -1.18 4.69
N LEU A 387 12.22 -1.51 5.54
CA LEU A 387 11.95 -2.22 6.79
C LEU A 387 11.59 -1.22 7.89
N ILE A 388 10.42 -1.38 8.51
CA ILE A 388 9.99 -0.61 9.68
C ILE A 388 9.97 -1.52 10.91
N GLU A 389 10.67 -1.13 11.97
CA GLU A 389 10.99 -2.01 13.10
C GLU A 389 10.53 -1.45 14.44
N ALA A 390 10.18 -2.34 15.37
CA ALA A 390 9.78 -1.99 16.73
C ALA A 390 10.97 -1.64 17.64
N GLY A 391 11.26 -0.34 17.75
CA GLY A 391 12.19 0.22 18.74
C GLY A 391 11.53 0.51 20.10
N THR A 392 12.36 0.77 21.11
CA THR A 392 11.93 1.28 22.43
C THR A 392 11.95 2.81 22.53
N THR A 393 12.52 3.49 21.54
CA THR A 393 12.71 4.94 21.48
C THR A 393 11.81 5.53 20.37
N PRO A 394 11.07 6.62 20.61
CA PRO A 394 10.34 7.31 19.54
C PRO A 394 11.30 7.82 18.46
N THR A 395 11.07 7.39 17.21
CA THR A 395 11.85 7.84 16.03
C THR A 395 10.96 8.22 14.84
N LEU A 396 9.67 7.89 14.90
CA LEU A 396 8.61 8.51 14.11
C LEU A 396 7.68 9.31 15.03
N ASP A 397 7.42 10.57 14.66
CA ASP A 397 6.48 11.46 15.34
C ASP A 397 5.89 12.47 14.33
N GLY A 398 4.86 13.20 14.72
CA GLY A 398 4.35 14.35 13.94
C GLY A 398 3.59 14.00 12.67
N PHE A 399 2.68 13.02 12.67
CA PHE A 399 1.83 12.77 11.49
C PHE A 399 0.76 13.86 11.32
N SER A 400 0.74 14.50 10.14
CA SER A 400 -0.40 15.28 9.62
C SER A 400 -0.91 14.67 8.31
N PHE A 401 -2.21 14.79 8.07
CA PHE A 401 -2.90 14.19 6.92
C PHE A 401 -3.85 15.20 6.27
N GLY A 402 -3.86 15.22 4.94
CA GLY A 402 -4.80 16.00 4.14
C GLY A 402 -5.44 15.14 3.08
N THR A 403 -6.72 15.40 2.78
CA THR A 403 -7.46 14.76 1.68
C THR A 403 -8.51 15.74 1.16
N ASP A 404 -8.46 16.05 -0.14
CA ASP A 404 -9.48 16.86 -0.80
C ASP A 404 -9.94 16.17 -2.10
N GLY A 405 -11.00 15.38 -1.99
CA GLY A 405 -11.59 14.66 -3.13
C GLY A 405 -12.16 15.57 -4.23
N ARG A 406 -12.25 16.88 -4.01
CA ARG A 406 -12.68 17.85 -5.04
C ARG A 406 -11.62 18.02 -6.13
N GLY A 407 -10.35 17.74 -5.84
CA GLY A 407 -9.25 17.78 -6.80
C GLY A 407 -9.10 16.53 -7.68
N ALA A 408 -9.98 15.53 -7.55
CA ALA A 408 -9.84 14.23 -8.22
C ALA A 408 -9.87 14.30 -9.76
N ASP A 409 -10.37 15.38 -10.35
CA ASP A 409 -10.37 15.61 -11.81
C ASP A 409 -9.10 16.32 -12.33
N ALA A 410 -8.15 16.67 -11.43
CA ALA A 410 -6.85 17.24 -11.77
C ALA A 410 -5.74 16.16 -11.90
N LEU A 411 -5.93 14.97 -11.33
CA LEU A 411 -5.03 13.82 -11.49
C LEU A 411 -5.84 12.52 -11.39
N MET A 412 -6.02 11.83 -12.52
CA MET A 412 -6.82 10.59 -12.55
C MET A 412 -6.44 9.69 -13.73
N VAL A 413 -6.57 8.38 -13.54
CA VAL A 413 -6.72 7.44 -14.66
C VAL A 413 -8.18 7.50 -15.12
N THR A 414 -8.39 7.73 -16.42
CA THR A 414 -9.70 8.09 -17.00
C THR A 414 -10.58 6.91 -17.39
N ASN A 415 -10.03 5.69 -17.37
CA ASN A 415 -10.65 4.42 -17.69
C ASN A 415 -10.23 3.32 -16.68
N GLY A 416 -10.59 2.06 -16.92
CA GLY A 416 -10.14 0.88 -16.13
C GLY A 416 -10.87 0.62 -14.81
N GLY A 417 -11.32 1.66 -14.09
CA GLY A 417 -12.07 1.50 -12.84
C GLY A 417 -13.50 0.99 -13.02
N ALA A 418 -14.06 0.31 -12.01
CA ALA A 418 -15.41 -0.28 -12.01
C ALA A 418 -16.59 0.74 -12.01
N ARG A 419 -16.32 2.03 -12.23
CA ARG A 419 -17.32 3.12 -12.22
C ARG A 419 -17.96 3.25 -13.61
N PRO A 420 -19.29 3.09 -13.76
CA PRO A 420 -19.94 3.13 -15.07
C PRO A 420 -19.64 4.43 -15.84
N PRO A 421 -19.42 4.40 -17.17
CA PRO A 421 -18.96 5.58 -17.93
C PRO A 421 -19.84 6.83 -17.84
N GLN A 422 -21.15 6.66 -17.61
CA GLN A 422 -22.14 7.72 -17.42
C GLN A 422 -22.17 8.31 -15.99
N HIS A 423 -21.44 7.70 -15.05
CA HIS A 423 -21.26 8.14 -13.65
C HIS A 423 -19.78 8.33 -13.30
N ALA A 424 -18.90 8.32 -14.31
CA ALA A 424 -17.47 8.58 -14.20
C ALA A 424 -17.21 10.08 -14.05
N LEU A 425 -16.30 10.45 -13.15
CA LEU A 425 -15.68 11.77 -13.18
C LEU A 425 -14.93 11.93 -14.50
N ARG A 426 -14.80 13.17 -14.96
CA ARG A 426 -14.08 13.53 -16.19
C ARG A 426 -13.18 14.73 -15.91
N PRO A 427 -12.00 14.83 -16.56
CA PRO A 427 -11.14 15.99 -16.43
C PRO A 427 -11.85 17.32 -16.68
N ARG A 428 -11.62 18.32 -15.81
CA ARG A 428 -12.16 19.69 -15.97
C ARG A 428 -11.66 20.41 -17.22
N LYS A 429 -10.44 20.08 -17.69
CA LYS A 429 -9.83 20.65 -18.89
C LYS A 429 -9.60 19.56 -19.93
N ARG A 430 -9.50 19.94 -21.20
CA ARG A 430 -9.40 19.02 -22.34
C ARG A 430 -8.18 18.09 -22.22
N LYS A 431 -8.40 16.77 -22.13
CA LYS A 431 -7.37 15.73 -22.36
C LYS A 431 -6.67 15.99 -23.71
N ARG A 432 -5.34 16.15 -23.69
CA ARG A 432 -4.54 16.62 -24.85
C ARG A 432 -3.86 15.51 -25.65
N TRP A 433 -3.78 14.32 -25.07
CA TRP A 433 -3.08 13.13 -25.57
C TRP A 433 -3.87 11.91 -25.12
N GLU A 434 -3.65 10.75 -25.74
CA GLU A 434 -4.51 9.58 -25.48
C GLU A 434 -4.21 8.80 -24.20
N SER A 435 -3.19 9.20 -23.41
CA SER A 435 -2.88 8.65 -22.07
C SER A 435 -4.11 8.40 -21.23
N ASP A 436 -4.25 7.20 -20.67
CA ASP A 436 -5.32 6.93 -19.71
C ASP A 436 -5.15 7.76 -18.45
N LEU A 437 -3.90 7.99 -18.01
CA LEU A 437 -3.57 9.02 -17.04
C LEU A 437 -3.81 10.42 -17.59
N TYR A 438 -4.56 11.24 -16.86
CA TYR A 438 -4.71 12.68 -17.06
C TYR A 438 -4.06 13.44 -15.90
N MET A 439 -3.35 14.53 -16.20
CA MET A 439 -2.79 15.45 -15.20
C MET A 439 -2.97 16.91 -15.59
N ASP A 440 -3.40 17.72 -14.62
CA ASP A 440 -3.54 19.17 -14.70
C ASP A 440 -2.44 19.86 -13.89
N GLY A 441 -1.22 19.87 -14.43
CA GLY A 441 -0.02 20.40 -13.77
C GLY A 441 -0.22 21.76 -13.07
N PRO A 442 -0.82 22.78 -13.69
CA PRO A 442 -1.07 24.07 -13.04
C PRO A 442 -1.99 24.01 -11.81
N ASP A 443 -3.07 23.20 -11.84
CA ASP A 443 -3.95 23.02 -10.67
C ASP A 443 -3.22 22.29 -9.54
N LEU A 444 -2.39 21.29 -9.87
CA LEU A 444 -1.59 20.56 -8.89
C LEU A 444 -0.50 21.45 -8.27
N VAL A 445 0.22 22.25 -9.05
CA VAL A 445 1.20 23.23 -8.52
C VAL A 445 0.51 24.20 -7.57
N HIS A 446 -0.68 24.71 -7.92
CA HIS A 446 -1.45 25.59 -7.05
C HIS A 446 -1.84 24.90 -5.73
N PHE A 447 -2.40 23.69 -5.79
CA PHE A 447 -2.74 22.87 -4.63
C PHE A 447 -1.52 22.61 -3.73
N THR A 448 -0.39 22.21 -4.30
CA THR A 448 0.85 21.94 -3.55
C THR A 448 1.33 23.19 -2.78
N LEU A 449 1.32 24.36 -3.41
CA LEU A 449 1.77 25.61 -2.79
C LEU A 449 0.75 26.22 -1.82
N GLU A 450 -0.52 25.85 -1.92
CA GLU A 450 -1.56 26.20 -0.93
C GLU A 450 -1.50 25.27 0.31
N ARG A 451 -1.23 23.97 0.12
CA ARG A 451 -1.48 22.94 1.14
C ARG A 451 -0.26 22.38 1.85
N ILE A 452 0.92 22.35 1.21
CA ILE A 452 2.11 21.77 1.86
C ILE A 452 2.68 22.67 2.95
N PRO A 453 2.84 24.01 2.80
CA PRO A 453 3.43 24.83 3.87
C PRO A 453 2.62 24.78 5.19
N PRO A 454 1.28 24.93 5.21
CA PRO A 454 0.51 24.77 6.45
C PRO A 454 0.51 23.35 7.03
N MET A 455 0.74 22.32 6.18
CA MET A 455 0.91 20.94 6.65
C MET A 455 2.26 20.74 7.34
N VAL A 456 3.33 21.37 6.86
CA VAL A 456 4.64 21.38 7.53
C VAL A 456 4.55 22.09 8.89
N GLU A 457 3.86 23.23 8.97
CA GLU A 457 3.60 23.95 10.23
C GLU A 457 2.82 23.08 11.25
N ASP A 458 1.83 22.31 10.79
CA ASP A 458 1.05 21.39 11.63
C ASP A 458 1.85 20.14 12.06
N VAL A 459 2.74 19.61 11.22
CA VAL A 459 3.70 18.55 11.60
C VAL A 459 4.66 19.04 12.70
N LEU A 460 5.33 20.17 12.48
CA LEU A 460 6.25 20.80 13.43
C LEU A 460 5.58 21.01 14.80
N LYS A 461 4.38 21.61 14.78
CA LYS A 461 3.57 21.85 15.98
C LYS A 461 3.15 20.59 16.72
N ARG A 462 2.92 19.47 16.02
CA ARG A 462 2.58 18.17 16.65
C ARG A 462 3.80 17.53 17.33
N SER A 463 4.96 17.62 16.72
CA SER A 463 6.24 17.16 17.29
C SER A 463 6.81 18.07 18.38
N GLY A 464 6.27 19.28 18.54
CA GLY A 464 6.81 20.29 19.45
C GLY A 464 8.16 20.84 19.00
N LEU A 465 8.42 20.85 17.68
CA LEU A 465 9.66 21.31 17.07
C LEU A 465 9.47 22.65 16.37
N ASP A 466 10.48 23.52 16.45
CA ASP A 466 10.61 24.71 15.61
C ASP A 466 11.34 24.38 14.29
N SER A 467 11.17 25.22 13.27
CA SER A 467 11.65 24.93 11.90
C SER A 467 13.17 24.91 11.73
N ASP A 468 13.92 25.48 12.68
CA ASP A 468 15.39 25.47 12.75
C ASP A 468 15.95 24.16 13.33
N ALA A 469 15.12 23.36 14.01
CA ALA A 469 15.47 22.00 14.44
C ALA A 469 15.40 20.96 13.30
N ILE A 470 15.07 21.37 12.07
CA ILE A 470 14.94 20.47 10.92
C ILE A 470 16.17 20.54 9.99
N ASP A 471 17.01 19.50 10.06
CA ASP A 471 18.12 19.29 9.14
C ASP A 471 17.67 19.16 7.67
N MET A 472 16.55 18.47 7.43
CA MET A 472 16.15 18.06 6.08
C MET A 472 14.64 17.89 5.87
N TYR A 473 14.13 18.48 4.79
CA TYR A 473 12.74 18.45 4.33
C TYR A 473 12.60 17.47 3.15
N LEU A 474 12.33 16.20 3.46
CA LEU A 474 12.24 15.10 2.48
C LEU A 474 10.90 15.09 1.73
N MET A 475 10.77 15.96 0.73
CA MET A 475 9.54 16.15 -0.06
C MET A 475 9.36 15.12 -1.19
N HIS A 476 8.10 14.90 -1.59
CA HIS A 476 7.75 14.17 -2.82
C HIS A 476 8.42 14.80 -4.04
N GLN A 477 9.17 13.99 -4.79
CA GLN A 477 10.03 14.41 -5.88
C GLN A 477 9.24 14.62 -7.19
N ALA A 478 8.38 15.65 -7.20
CA ALA A 478 7.43 15.90 -8.29
C ALA A 478 8.08 16.36 -9.60
N THR A 479 8.76 17.52 -9.54
CA THR A 479 9.59 18.16 -10.57
C THR A 479 10.44 19.23 -9.87
N HIS A 480 11.58 19.62 -10.46
CA HIS A 480 12.43 20.71 -9.96
C HIS A 480 11.64 22.00 -9.68
N VAL A 481 10.78 22.42 -10.62
CA VAL A 481 9.96 23.64 -10.46
C VAL A 481 8.96 23.53 -9.29
N VAL A 482 8.45 22.35 -8.95
CA VAL A 482 7.61 22.18 -7.74
C VAL A 482 8.46 22.28 -6.47
N LEU A 483 9.63 21.67 -6.46
CA LEU A 483 10.54 21.68 -5.31
C LEU A 483 11.11 23.08 -5.04
N ASP A 484 11.48 23.85 -6.07
CA ASP A 484 11.94 25.23 -5.92
C ASP A 484 10.86 26.14 -5.33
N HIS A 485 9.63 26.11 -5.86
CA HIS A 485 8.54 26.92 -5.30
C HIS A 485 8.21 26.51 -3.85
N LEU A 486 8.40 25.24 -3.47
CA LEU A 486 8.29 24.80 -2.08
C LEU A 486 9.45 25.32 -1.21
N ARG A 487 10.69 25.32 -1.73
CA ARG A 487 11.85 25.92 -1.06
C ARG A 487 11.67 27.40 -0.80
N ASP A 488 11.21 28.17 -1.79
CA ASP A 488 10.93 29.60 -1.66
C ASP A 488 9.81 29.87 -0.63
N ARG A 489 8.78 29.00 -0.59
CA ARG A 489 7.65 29.13 0.34
C ARG A 489 8.01 28.78 1.78
N LEU A 490 8.81 27.74 1.97
CA LEU A 490 9.31 27.31 3.28
C LEU A 490 10.53 28.11 3.76
N LYS A 491 11.20 28.83 2.84
CA LYS A 491 12.44 29.58 3.04
C LYS A 491 13.63 28.69 3.44
N VAL A 492 13.81 27.57 2.73
CA VAL A 492 14.81 26.53 3.04
C VAL A 492 15.83 26.30 1.91
N ASP A 493 17.06 26.00 2.31
CA ASP A 493 18.19 25.88 1.40
C ASP A 493 18.18 24.58 0.58
N ALA A 494 18.92 24.57 -0.54
CA ALA A 494 19.04 23.39 -1.42
C ALA A 494 19.69 22.17 -0.73
N LEU A 495 20.40 22.38 0.38
CA LEU A 495 20.93 21.30 1.22
C LEU A 495 19.87 20.71 2.15
N GLN A 496 18.94 21.54 2.64
CA GLN A 496 17.83 21.13 3.50
C GLN A 496 16.69 20.48 2.70
N LEU A 497 16.38 20.95 1.48
CA LEU A 497 15.34 20.33 0.62
C LEU A 497 16.00 19.72 -0.62
N PRO A 498 16.52 18.48 -0.53
CA PRO A 498 17.25 17.83 -1.61
C PRO A 498 16.33 17.43 -2.78
N THR A 499 16.90 17.51 -3.98
CA THR A 499 16.30 17.02 -5.23
C THR A 499 17.05 15.77 -5.70
N VAL A 500 16.33 14.69 -5.98
CA VAL A 500 16.86 13.34 -6.31
C VAL A 500 16.04 12.70 -7.44
N LEU A 501 15.61 13.50 -8.42
CA LEU A 501 14.76 13.07 -9.55
C LEU A 501 15.44 13.14 -10.93
N GLU A 502 16.63 13.73 -11.03
CA GLU A 502 17.30 14.01 -12.31
C GLU A 502 17.55 12.73 -13.12
N GLU A 503 17.91 11.66 -12.44
CA GLU A 503 18.31 10.38 -13.03
C GLU A 503 17.23 9.28 -12.94
N VAL A 504 16.07 9.55 -12.31
CA VAL A 504 15.01 8.53 -12.09
C VAL A 504 13.61 8.98 -12.52
N GLY A 505 13.37 10.29 -12.59
CA GLY A 505 12.05 10.87 -12.84
C GLY A 505 11.13 10.84 -11.61
N ASN A 506 9.85 11.14 -11.83
CA ASN A 506 8.83 11.06 -10.79
C ASN A 506 8.32 9.61 -10.66
N THR A 507 8.82 8.89 -9.65
CA THR A 507 8.46 7.51 -9.29
C THR A 507 7.26 7.41 -8.32
N VAL A 508 6.39 8.44 -8.34
CA VAL A 508 5.12 8.52 -7.60
C VAL A 508 5.28 8.17 -6.11
N SER A 509 4.81 7.02 -5.62
CA SER A 509 4.85 6.66 -4.19
C SER A 509 6.27 6.33 -3.71
N SER A 510 7.15 5.84 -4.60
CA SER A 510 8.54 5.50 -4.31
C SER A 510 9.50 6.69 -4.23
N THR A 511 9.08 7.90 -4.61
CA THR A 511 9.97 9.08 -4.66
C THR A 511 10.69 9.42 -3.36
N ILE A 512 9.99 9.36 -2.22
CA ILE A 512 10.58 9.67 -0.91
C ILE A 512 11.56 8.59 -0.45
N PRO A 513 11.21 7.28 -0.42
CA PRO A 513 12.17 6.25 -0.01
C PRO A 513 13.36 6.11 -0.96
N ILE A 514 13.20 6.35 -2.27
CA ILE A 514 14.33 6.43 -3.22
C ILE A 514 15.27 7.59 -2.86
N ALA A 515 14.72 8.79 -2.59
CA ALA A 515 15.54 9.91 -2.14
C ALA A 515 16.25 9.60 -0.81
N MET A 516 15.60 8.92 0.14
CA MET A 516 16.22 8.47 1.39
C MET A 516 17.36 7.46 1.17
N HIS A 517 17.20 6.52 0.24
CA HIS A 517 18.24 5.54 -0.12
C HIS A 517 19.48 6.24 -0.70
N GLU A 518 19.31 7.12 -1.70
CA GLU A 518 20.42 7.86 -2.31
C GLU A 518 21.12 8.83 -1.33
N LEU A 519 20.36 9.48 -0.45
CA LEU A 519 20.92 10.35 0.58
C LEU A 519 21.68 9.56 1.66
N ARG A 520 21.25 8.32 1.96
CA ARG A 520 22.00 7.38 2.82
C ARG A 520 23.28 6.88 2.15
N ASN A 521 23.21 6.46 0.88
CA ASN A 521 24.35 5.99 0.10
C ASN A 521 25.43 7.08 -0.07
N SER A 522 25.01 8.34 -0.25
CA SER A 522 25.91 9.50 -0.31
C SER A 522 26.33 10.05 1.07
N GLY A 523 25.92 9.43 2.17
CA GLY A 523 26.27 9.82 3.54
C GLY A 523 25.69 11.16 4.02
N ARG A 524 24.78 11.76 3.23
CA ARG A 524 24.07 13.03 3.50
C ARG A 524 22.92 12.87 4.48
N LEU A 525 22.24 11.74 4.46
CA LEU A 525 21.28 11.29 5.46
C LEU A 525 21.90 10.13 6.21
N ARG A 526 21.83 10.14 7.54
CA ARG A 526 22.38 9.07 8.38
C ARG A 526 21.28 8.47 9.23
N LEU A 527 21.40 7.18 9.52
CA LEU A 527 20.67 6.61 10.66
C LEU A 527 21.22 7.22 11.95
N CYS A 528 20.35 7.44 12.93
CA CYS A 528 20.81 7.47 14.31
C CYS A 528 21.45 6.11 14.61
N MET A 529 22.72 6.12 15.02
CA MET A 529 23.32 5.01 15.76
C MET A 529 23.35 5.42 17.24
N ASP A 530 23.08 4.46 18.13
CA ASP A 530 22.95 4.67 19.57
C ASP A 530 24.27 5.08 20.28
#